data_AF-A0A9D8LBY5-F1
#
_entry.id   AF-A0A9D8LBY5-F1
#
_cell.length_a   1.000
_cell.length_b   1.000
_cell.length_c   1.000
_cell.angle_alpha   90.00
_cell.angle_beta   90.00
_cell.angle_gamma   90.00
#
_symmetry.space_group_name_H-M   'P 1'
#
loop_
_entity.id
_entity.type
_entity.pdbx_description
1 polymer ?
#
loop_
_entity_poly.entity_id
_entity_poly.type
_entity_poly.pdbx_seq_one_letter_code
_entity_poly.pdbx_strand_id
1 'polypeptide(L)' 'MHHATYPHKYDKPPSHAFNLPRDGALTRLFREEFPEAYFNEEHQEWRLDWDETQFPEHGRRLDAFATTHGLEITHRY' A
#
# COMPACT_ATOMS: atom_id res chain seq x y z
N MET A 1 -33.40 -2.08 -10.76
CA MET A 1 -32.36 -2.58 -9.83
C MET A 1 -31.05 -2.48 -10.61
N HIS A 2 -30.30 -1.37 -10.48
CA HIS A 2 -28.94 -1.34 -9.90
C HIS A 2 -28.18 -2.65 -10.22
N HIS A 3 -27.11 -2.66 -11.00
CA HIS A 3 -25.80 -2.15 -10.60
C HIS A 3 -25.04 -1.59 -11.81
N ALA A 4 -24.62 -0.33 -11.70
CA ALA A 4 -23.68 0.28 -12.61
C ALA A 4 -22.29 -0.34 -12.36
N THR A 5 -21.89 -1.31 -13.18
CA THR A 5 -20.49 -1.74 -13.24
C THR A 5 -19.75 -0.77 -14.15
N TYR A 6 -19.50 0.44 -13.64
CA TYR A 6 -18.32 1.17 -14.09
C TYR A 6 -17.14 0.43 -13.47
N PRO A 7 -16.30 -0.30 -14.22
CA PRO A 7 -14.93 -0.43 -13.76
C PRO A 7 -14.44 1.01 -13.74
N HIS A 8 -14.39 1.61 -12.55
CA HIS A 8 -13.56 2.77 -12.36
C HIS A 8 -12.17 2.28 -12.76
N LYS A 9 -11.80 2.54 -14.01
CA LYS A 9 -10.42 2.72 -14.41
C LYS A 9 -9.98 3.92 -13.58
N TYR A 10 -9.68 3.68 -12.31
CA TYR A 10 -8.81 4.56 -11.59
C TYR A 10 -7.54 4.53 -12.44
N ASP A 11 -7.24 5.68 -13.04
CA ASP A 11 -6.09 5.88 -13.92
C ASP A 11 -4.76 5.54 -13.20
N LYS A 12 -4.83 5.30 -11.88
CA LYS A 12 -3.78 4.80 -11.00
C LYS A 12 -4.30 3.62 -10.16
N PRO A 13 -3.51 2.55 -10.01
CA PRO A 13 -3.84 1.45 -9.09
C PRO A 13 -3.96 1.99 -7.64
N PRO A 14 -4.76 1.35 -6.76
CA PRO A 14 -4.89 1.77 -5.37
C PRO A 14 -3.52 1.77 -4.66
N SER A 15 -3.05 2.96 -4.27
CA SER A 15 -1.76 3.14 -3.62
C SER A 15 -1.93 3.07 -2.10
N HIS A 16 -1.22 2.16 -1.46
CA HIS A 16 -1.11 2.10 0.00
C HIS A 16 0.01 3.02 0.45
N ALA A 17 -0.31 3.96 1.33
CA ALA A 17 0.66 4.88 1.91
C ALA A 17 1.02 4.46 3.34
N PHE A 18 2.30 4.49 3.64
CA PHE A 18 2.87 4.22 4.96
C PHE A 18 3.70 5.41 5.41
N ASN A 19 3.38 5.92 6.59
CA ASN A 19 4.16 6.97 7.21
C ASN A 19 5.39 6.38 7.93
N LEU A 20 6.36 5.93 7.13
CA LEU A 20 7.62 5.36 7.61
C LEU A 20 8.79 6.28 7.23
N PRO A 21 9.81 6.42 8.11
CA PRO A 21 11.02 7.14 7.76
C PRO A 21 11.77 6.47 6.59
N ARG A 22 12.61 7.23 5.88
CA ARG A 22 13.37 6.72 4.73
C ARG A 22 14.41 5.65 5.10
N ASP A 23 14.88 5.68 6.35
CA ASP A 23 15.81 4.71 6.92
C ASP A 23 15.32 4.29 8.31
N GLY A 24 15.55 3.03 8.66
CA GLY A 24 15.12 2.44 9.91
C GLY A 24 14.98 0.92 9.83
N ALA A 25 14.95 0.25 10.98
CA ALA A 25 14.76 -1.20 11.04
C ALA A 25 13.41 -1.61 10.43
N LEU A 26 12.34 -0.87 10.74
CA LEU A 26 11.00 -1.10 10.18
C LEU A 26 10.95 -0.85 8.66
N THR A 27 11.63 0.19 8.17
CA THR A 27 11.70 0.49 6.73
C THR A 27 12.49 -0.58 5.97
N ARG A 28 13.55 -1.14 6.57
CA ARG A 28 14.26 -2.28 5.99
C ARG A 28 13.34 -3.49 5.85
N LEU A 29 12.66 -3.88 6.92
CA LEU A 29 11.71 -4.99 6.91
C LEU A 29 10.58 -4.76 5.89
N PHE A 30 10.04 -3.54 5.84
CA PHE A 30 9.01 -3.17 4.89
C PHE A 30 9.50 -3.31 3.44
N ARG A 31 10.72 -2.89 3.13
CA ARG A 31 11.31 -3.06 1.79
C ARG A 31 11.67 -4.50 1.45
N GLU A 32 12.00 -5.33 2.44
CA GLU A 32 12.24 -6.76 2.26
C GLU A 32 10.94 -7.50 1.94
N GLU A 33 9.85 -7.17 2.65
CA GLU A 33 8.53 -7.76 2.41
C GLU A 33 7.84 -7.21 1.14
N PHE A 34 8.04 -5.92 0.86
CA PHE A 34 7.43 -5.19 -0.26
C PHE A 34 8.51 -4.51 -1.11
N PRO A 35 9.23 -5.26 -1.96
CA PRO A 35 10.29 -4.72 -2.80
C PRO A 35 9.77 -3.75 -3.87
N GLU A 36 8.47 -3.80 -4.19
CA GLU A 36 7.78 -2.91 -5.13
C GLU A 36 7.44 -1.55 -4.51
N ALA A 37 7.57 -1.38 -3.19
CA ALA A 37 7.30 -0.12 -2.55
C ALA A 37 8.37 0.93 -2.89
N TYR A 38 7.94 2.17 -3.13
CA TYR A 38 8.80 3.31 -3.41
C TYR A 38 8.56 4.42 -2.40
N PHE A 39 9.60 5.22 -2.14
CA PHE A 39 9.49 6.36 -1.26
C PHE A 39 9.02 7.58 -2.05
N ASN A 40 7.89 8.16 -1.65
CA ASN A 40 7.38 9.40 -2.18
C ASN A 40 8.01 10.58 -1.42
N GLU A 41 8.91 11.30 -2.08
CA GLU A 41 9.62 12.45 -1.48
C GLU A 41 8.73 13.67 -1.24
N GLU A 42 7.63 13.83 -2.00
CA GLU A 42 6.69 14.95 -1.89
C GLU A 42 5.92 14.91 -0.56
N HIS A 43 5.56 13.71 -0.13
CA HIS A 43 4.80 13.48 1.11
C HIS A 43 5.62 12.82 2.23
N GLN A 44 6.91 12.55 1.99
CA GLN A 44 7.81 11.87 2.92
C GLN A 44 7.27 10.50 3.40
N GLU A 45 6.55 9.79 2.53
CA GLU A 45 5.84 8.55 2.85
C GLU A 45 6.26 7.43 1.89
N TRP A 46 6.14 6.18 2.33
CA TRP A 46 6.30 5.03 1.44
C TRP A 46 4.98 4.73 0.75
N ARG A 47 5.03 4.51 -0.56
CA ARG A 47 3.88 4.11 -1.37
C ARG A 47 4.11 2.73 -1.95
N LEU A 48 3.04 1.95 -1.95
CA LEU A 48 2.94 0.69 -2.65
C LEU A 48 1.74 0.78 -3.58
N ASP A 49 2.02 0.89 -4.88
CA ASP A 49 1.01 0.76 -5.92
C ASP A 49 0.61 -0.72 -6.00
N TRP A 50 -0.57 -1.05 -5.50
CA TRP A 50 -1.07 -2.42 -5.51
C TRP A 50 -2.34 -2.50 -6.33
N ASP A 51 -2.47 -3.57 -7.11
CA ASP A 51 -3.67 -3.86 -7.86
C ASP A 51 -4.45 -4.99 -7.19
N GLU A 52 -5.60 -4.65 -6.62
CA GLU A 52 -6.47 -5.61 -5.91
C GLU A 52 -6.95 -6.75 -6.81
N THR A 53 -7.01 -6.52 -8.12
CA THR A 53 -7.52 -7.50 -9.08
C THR A 53 -6.48 -8.58 -9.42
N GLN A 54 -5.18 -8.26 -9.28
CA GLN A 54 -4.11 -9.23 -9.49
C GLN A 54 -3.75 -10.01 -8.23
N PHE A 55 -3.84 -9.40 -7.04
CA PHE A 55 -3.34 -10.03 -5.81
C PHE A 55 -4.24 -9.75 -4.60
N PRO A 56 -5.44 -10.34 -4.50
CA PRO A 56 -6.41 -10.05 -3.43
C PRO A 56 -5.90 -10.36 -2.01
N GLU A 57 -4.89 -11.22 -1.88
CA GLU A 57 -4.27 -11.57 -0.59
C GLU A 57 -3.22 -10.56 -0.12
N HIS A 58 -2.76 -9.66 -0.99
CA HIS A 58 -1.73 -8.69 -0.66
C HIS A 58 -2.22 -7.67 0.37
N GLY A 59 -3.45 -7.17 0.22
CA GLY A 59 -4.06 -6.28 1.21
C GLY A 59 -4.13 -6.91 2.61
N ARG A 60 -4.39 -8.22 2.71
CA ARG A 60 -4.36 -8.93 4.00
C ARG A 60 -2.96 -9.08 4.56
N ARG A 61 -1.96 -9.36 3.73
CA ARG A 61 -0.55 -9.43 4.15
C ARG A 61 -0.07 -8.06 4.65
N LEU A 62 -0.52 -7.01 4.00
CA LEU A 62 -0.21 -5.62 4.32
C LEU A 62 -0.83 -5.21 5.66
N ASP A 63 -2.12 -5.49 5.84
CA ASP A 63 -2.85 -5.29 7.09
C ASP A 63 -2.27 -6.12 8.26
N ALA A 64 -1.88 -7.36 7.99
CA ALA A 64 -1.19 -8.21 8.96
C ALA A 64 0.19 -7.66 9.33
N PHE A 65 0.98 -7.19 8.36
CA PHE A 65 2.28 -6.57 8.61
C PHE A 65 2.12 -5.31 9.46
N ALA A 66 1.17 -4.46 9.10
CA ALA A 66 0.89 -3.25 9.85
C ALA A 66 0.41 -3.52 11.28
N THR A 67 -0.50 -4.47 11.46
CA THR A 67 -0.95 -4.90 12.79
C THR A 67 0.20 -5.49 13.61
N THR A 68 1.06 -6.29 13.00
CA THR A 68 2.21 -6.94 13.66
C THR A 68 3.24 -5.92 14.12
N HIS A 69 3.46 -4.87 13.32
CA HIS A 69 4.48 -3.85 13.59
C HIS A 69 3.92 -2.54 14.17
N GLY A 70 2.61 -2.47 14.42
CA GLY A 70 1.93 -1.27 14.93
C GLY A 70 1.98 -0.09 13.95
N LEU A 71 1.93 -0.36 12.65
CA LEU A 71 1.93 0.66 11.60
C LEU A 71 0.51 1.04 11.22
N GLU A 72 0.31 2.30 10.86
CA GLU A 72 -0.95 2.78 10.32
C GLU A 72 -0.87 2.80 8.79
N ILE A 73 -1.77 2.04 8.16
CA ILE A 73 -1.89 2.02 6.70
C ILE A 73 -2.91 3.06 6.29
N THR A 74 -2.52 3.94 5.38
CA THR A 74 -3.47 4.87 4.75
C THR A 74 -3.77 4.38 3.34
N HIS A 75 -5.01 3.97 3.07
CA HIS A 75 -5.45 3.66 1.71
C HIS A 75 -5.76 4.95 0.98
N ARG A 76 -5.06 5.23 -0.14
CA ARG A 76 -5.36 6.36 -1.01
C ARG A 76 -5.80 5.87 -2.38
N TYR A 77 -6.96 6.36 -2.81
CA TYR A 77 -7.58 6.11 -4.11
C TYR A 77 -7.26 7.22 -5.10
#